data_AF-A0A970HXJ6-F1
#
_entry.id   AF-A0A970HXJ6-F1
#
_cell.length_a   1.000
_cell.length_b   1.000
_cell.length_c   1.000
_cell.angle_alpha   90.00
_cell.angle_beta   90.00
_cell.angle_gamma   90.00
#
_symmetry.space_group_name_H-M   'P 1'
#
loop_
_entity.id
_entity.type
_entity.pdbx_description
1 polymer ?
#
loop_
_entity_poly.entity_id
_entity_poly.type
_entity_poly.pdbx_seq_one_letter_code
_entity_poly.pdbx_strand_id
1 'polypeptide(L)' 'MIGMLYLVLTAMLALNVSKEAVEAFKKVDNSLTLTIANYAAKNDLIYKEFDRAAAENPAKAGEYRKAAYEVK' A
#
# COMPACT_ATOMS: atom_id res chain seq x y z
N MET A 1 5.83 32.80 -37.59
CA MET A 1 5.50 33.20 -36.20
C MET A 1 4.50 32.29 -35.51
N ILE A 2 3.50 31.74 -36.22
CA ILE A 2 2.47 30.89 -35.58
C ILE A 2 3.02 29.59 -34.98
N GLY A 3 4.06 28.99 -35.59
CA GLY A 3 4.69 27.77 -35.09
C GLY A 3 5.40 27.94 -33.73
N MET A 4 6.00 29.11 -33.46
CA MET A 4 6.62 29.36 -32.15
C MET A 4 5.56 29.48 -31.04
N LEU A 5 4.38 30.03 -31.35
CA LEU A 5 3.29 30.13 -30.38
C LEU A 5 2.77 28.74 -29.96
N TYR A 6 2.64 27.81 -30.91
CA TYR A 6 2.25 26.43 -30.60
C TYR A 6 3.29 25.70 -29.76
N LEU A 7 4.59 25.87 -30.07
CA LEU A 7 5.67 25.30 -29.24
C LEU A 7 5.65 25.84 -27.81
N VAL A 8 5.43 27.14 -27.63
CA VAL A 8 5.31 27.76 -26.31
C VAL A 8 4.07 27.24 -25.56
N LEU A 9 2.92 27.09 -26.24
CA LEU A 9 1.71 26.53 -25.65
C LEU A 9 1.89 25.07 -25.23
N THR A 10 2.49 24.22 -26.08
CA THR A 10 2.81 22.82 -25.77
C THR A 10 3.79 22.73 -24.61
N ALA A 11 4.79 23.60 -24.54
CA ALA A 11 5.74 23.65 -23.43
C ALA A 11 5.06 24.07 -22.11
N MET A 12 4.15 25.06 -22.13
CA MET A 12 3.39 25.47 -20.95
C MET A 12 2.43 24.38 -20.45
N LEU A 13 1.77 23.65 -21.37
CA LEU A 13 0.95 22.49 -21.02
C LEU A 13 1.79 21.34 -20.46
N ALA A 14 2.93 21.03 -21.07
CA ALA A 14 3.83 19.99 -20.60
C ALA A 14 4.40 20.31 -19.20
N LEU A 15 4.68 21.58 -18.90
CA LEU A 15 5.13 22.02 -17.58
C LEU A 15 4.07 21.75 -16.50
N ASN A 16 2.79 22.00 -16.78
CA ASN A 16 1.70 21.72 -15.83
C ASN A 16 1.41 20.21 -15.71
N VAL A 17 1.37 19.48 -16.84
CA VAL A 17 1.18 18.01 -16.85
C VAL A 17 2.25 17.28 -16.05
N SER A 18 3.49 17.77 -16.07
CA SER A 18 4.57 17.20 -15.27
C SER A 18 4.31 17.33 -13.76
N LYS A 19 3.70 18.42 -13.31
CA LYS A 19 3.37 18.66 -11.90
C LYS A 19 2.22 17.77 -11.45
N GLU A 20 1.15 17.70 -12.23
CA GLU A 20 -0.01 16.87 -11.94
C GLU A 20 0.35 15.37 -11.90
N ALA A 21 1.22 14.92 -12.80
CA ALA A 21 1.73 13.56 -12.80
C ALA A 21 2.51 13.24 -11.51
N VAL A 22 3.40 14.14 -11.07
CA VAL A 22 4.16 13.96 -9.82
C VAL A 22 3.24 13.94 -8.59
N GLU A 23 2.23 14.79 -8.55
CA GLU A 23 1.23 14.79 -7.46
C GLU A 23 0.40 13.50 -7.45
N ALA A 24 0.04 12.98 -8.62
CA ALA A 24 -0.65 11.69 -8.74
C ALA A 24 0.21 10.53 -8.21
N PHE A 25 1.51 10.49 -8.54
CA PHE A 25 2.44 9.48 -8.01
C PHE A 25 2.56 9.55 -6.49
N LYS A 26 2.69 10.76 -5.91
CA LYS A 26 2.70 10.94 -4.45
C LYS A 26 1.41 10.43 -3.80
N LYS A 27 0.25 10.67 -4.43
CA LYS A 27 -1.03 10.18 -3.91
C LYS A 27 -1.12 8.66 -3.95
N VAL A 28 -0.65 8.03 -5.03
CA VAL A 28 -0.59 6.57 -5.16
C VAL A 28 0.33 5.98 -4.10
N ASP A 29 1.53 6.55 -3.92
CA ASP A 29 2.50 6.11 -2.92
C ASP A 29 1.95 6.21 -1.48
N ASN A 30 1.33 7.35 -1.13
CA ASN A 30 0.68 7.52 0.17
C ASN A 30 -0.46 6.51 0.38
N SER A 31 -1.27 6.26 -0.67
CA SER A 31 -2.36 5.29 -0.61
C SER A 31 -1.83 3.86 -0.44
N LEU A 32 -0.74 3.51 -1.12
CA LEU A 32 -0.09 2.21 -1.01
C LEU A 32 0.53 2.04 0.37
N THR A 33 1.23 3.05 0.87
CA THR A 33 1.82 3.07 2.22
C THR A 33 0.75 2.89 3.29
N LEU A 34 -0.36 3.62 3.20
CA LEU A 34 -1.50 3.45 4.11
C LEU A 34 -2.10 2.04 4.02
N THR A 35 -2.21 1.51 2.81
CA THR A 35 -2.73 0.15 2.57
C THR A 35 -1.82 -0.89 3.21
N ILE A 36 -0.50 -0.79 3.02
CA ILE A 36 0.50 -1.68 3.63
C ILE A 36 0.41 -1.59 5.15
N ALA A 37 0.36 -0.38 5.73
CA ALA A 37 0.23 -0.20 7.17
C ALA A 37 -1.06 -0.84 7.74
N ASN A 38 -2.18 -0.69 7.03
CA ASN A 38 -3.44 -1.32 7.40
C ASN A 38 -3.39 -2.85 7.31
N TYR A 39 -2.76 -3.41 6.27
CA TYR A 39 -2.58 -4.86 6.16
C TYR A 39 -1.64 -5.40 7.23
N ALA A 40 -0.55 -4.70 7.55
CA ALA A 40 0.35 -5.07 8.64
C ALA A 40 -0.40 -5.12 9.99
N ALA A 41 -1.19 -4.08 10.29
CA ALA A 41 -2.02 -4.05 11.51
C ALA A 41 -3.04 -5.20 11.55
N LYS A 42 -3.72 -5.49 10.43
CA LYS A 42 -4.66 -6.61 10.33
C LYS A 42 -3.98 -7.97 10.50
N ASN A 43 -2.82 -8.17 9.89
CA ASN A 43 -2.05 -9.40 10.03
C ASN A 43 -1.66 -9.62 11.49
N ASP A 44 -1.19 -8.59 12.18
CA ASP A 44 -0.87 -8.70 13.61
C ASP A 44 -2.09 -9.03 14.48
N LEU A 45 -3.27 -8.50 14.16
CA LEU A 45 -4.52 -8.90 14.84
C LEU A 45 -4.84 -10.38 14.59
N ILE A 46 -4.71 -10.85 13.36
CA ILE A 46 -4.95 -12.26 13.00
C ILE A 46 -3.98 -13.18 13.76
N TYR A 47 -2.69 -12.83 13.83
CA TYR A 47 -1.71 -13.59 14.59
C TYR A 47 -2.04 -13.65 16.09
N LYS A 48 -2.51 -12.54 16.67
CA LYS A 48 -2.98 -12.53 18.06
C LYS A 48 -4.18 -13.44 18.29
N GLU A 49 -5.11 -13.53 17.34
CA GLU A 49 -6.23 -14.47 17.44
C GLU A 49 -5.77 -15.94 17.37
N PHE A 50 -4.77 -16.25 16.52
CA PHE A 50 -4.15 -17.58 16.52
C PHE A 50 -3.47 -17.90 17.85
N ASP A 51 -2.82 -16.92 18.48
CA ASP A 51 -2.23 -17.09 19.82
C ASP A 51 -3.28 -17.32 20.89
N ARG A 52 -4.38 -16.56 20.85
CA ARG A 52 -5.51 -16.74 21.79
C ARG A 52 -6.16 -18.11 21.61
N ALA A 53 -6.42 -18.52 20.37
CA ALA A 53 -6.99 -19.82 20.07
C ALA A 53 -6.07 -20.98 20.51
N ALA A 54 -4.75 -20.84 20.31
CA ALA A 54 -3.76 -21.82 20.78
C ALA A 54 -3.67 -21.87 22.31
N ALA A 55 -3.87 -20.75 23.01
CA ALA A 55 -3.95 -20.72 24.47
C ALA A 55 -5.22 -21.38 25.01
N GLU A 56 -6.37 -21.20 24.34
CA GLU A 56 -7.66 -21.78 24.73
C GLU A 56 -7.75 -23.29 24.41
N ASN A 57 -7.23 -23.72 23.25
CA ASN A 57 -7.22 -25.13 22.85
C ASN A 57 -5.91 -25.51 22.14
N PRO A 58 -4.85 -25.83 22.92
CA PRO A 58 -3.53 -26.14 22.37
C PRO A 58 -3.53 -27.33 21.42
N ALA A 59 -4.39 -28.34 21.67
CA ALA A 59 -4.41 -29.59 20.91
C ALA A 59 -4.94 -29.45 19.48
N LYS A 60 -5.81 -28.46 19.22
CA LYS A 60 -6.34 -28.18 17.87
C LYS A 60 -5.75 -26.94 17.23
N ALA A 61 -5.63 -25.84 17.99
CA ALA A 61 -5.20 -24.56 17.45
C ALA A 61 -3.67 -24.39 17.39
N GLY A 62 -2.91 -25.25 18.07
CA GLY A 62 -1.44 -25.22 18.05
C GLY A 62 -0.83 -25.45 16.66
N GLU A 63 -1.38 -26.40 15.89
CA GLU A 63 -0.90 -26.67 14.52
C GLU A 63 -1.19 -25.49 13.58
N TYR A 64 -2.39 -24.92 13.65
CA TYR A 64 -2.77 -23.75 12.84
C TYR A 64 -1.96 -22.51 13.22
N ARG A 65 -1.67 -22.30 14.50
CA ARG A 65 -0.76 -21.24 14.93
C ARG A 65 0.63 -21.46 14.35
N LYS A 66 1.18 -22.68 14.44
CA LYS A 66 2.52 -22.98 13.90
C LYS A 66 2.58 -22.69 12.39
N ALA A 67 1.59 -23.17 11.63
CA ALA A 67 1.49 -22.90 10.20
C ALA A 67 1.35 -21.39 9.89
N ALA A 68 0.58 -20.64 10.68
CA ALA A 68 0.48 -19.20 10.51
C ALA A 68 1.84 -18.51 10.71
N TYR A 69 2.58 -18.87 11.77
CA TYR A 69 3.89 -18.29 12.07
C TYR A 69 5.01 -18.71 11.10
N GLU A 70 4.85 -19.79 10.33
CA GLU A 70 5.76 -20.15 9.24
C GLU A 70 5.66 -19.19 8.04
N VAL A 71 4.52 -18.51 7.88
CA VAL A 71 4.24 -17.57 6.78
C VAL A 71 4.43 -16.10 7.21
N LYS A 72 4.73 -15.86 8.49
CA LYS A 72 4.89 -14.51 9.07
C LYS A 72 6.17 -13.81 8.60
#